data_AF-A0A1V3RFJ1-F1
#
_entry.id   AF-A0A1V3RFJ1-F1
#
_cell.length_a   1.000
_cell.length_b   1.000
_cell.length_c   1.000
_cell.angle_alpha   90.00
_cell.angle_beta   90.00
_cell.angle_gamma   90.00
#
_symmetry.space_group_name_H-M   'P 1'
#
loop_
_entity.id
_entity.type
_entity.pdbx_description
1 polymer ?
#
loop_
_entity_poly.entity_id
_entity_poly.type
_entity_poly.pdbx_seq_one_letter_code
_entity_poly.pdbx_strand_id
1 'polypeptide(L)'
;MEGTLQMRNDDENERGKLTAEQAVKMLKKENVDVTLGQAGLILEFLRKLANLTISNYLNQKDEKDSRSICQSKYGRTGGQGIFPKKSRRNARKVL
;
A
#
# COMPACT_ATOMS: atom_id res chain seq x y z
N MET A 1 35.04 21.59 1.74
CA MET A 1 33.66 22.03 2.08
C MET A 1 32.98 20.84 2.71
N GLU A 2 32.99 20.78 4.04
CA GLU A 2 32.33 19.71 4.79
C GLU A 2 30.84 20.03 4.89
N GLY A 3 30.00 19.19 4.30
CA GLY A 3 28.54 19.30 4.41
C GLY A 3 28.09 18.66 5.72
N THR A 4 27.67 19.49 6.68
CA THR A 4 27.03 19.04 7.91
C THR A 4 25.64 18.49 7.57
N LEU A 5 25.48 17.15 7.66
CA LEU A 5 24.17 16.51 7.67
C LEU A 5 23.47 16.88 8.97
N GLN A 6 22.61 17.91 8.92
CA GLN A 6 21.69 18.20 9.99
C GLN A 6 20.70 17.04 10.11
N MET A 7 20.84 16.26 11.18
CA MET A 7 19.79 15.35 11.62
C MET A 7 18.57 16.17 11.98
N ARG A 8 17.48 15.94 11.26
CA ARG A 8 16.20 16.59 11.45
C ARG A 8 15.67 16.16 12.82
N ASN A 9 15.44 17.13 13.71
CA ASN A 9 14.94 16.90 15.06
C ASN A 9 13.56 16.20 14.99
N ASP A 10 13.43 15.06 15.67
CA ASP A 10 12.22 14.24 15.78
C ASP A 10 11.18 14.83 16.77
N ASP A 11 11.28 16.12 17.09
CA ASP A 11 10.46 16.80 18.11
C ASP A 11 9.07 17.25 17.61
N GLU A 12 8.79 17.12 16.31
CA GLU A 12 7.51 17.51 15.70
C GLU A 12 6.37 16.48 15.95
N ASN A 13 6.65 15.34 16.60
CA ASN A 13 5.70 14.23 16.70
C ASN A 13 4.67 14.35 17.85
N GLU A 14 4.73 15.41 18.67
CA GLU A 14 3.83 15.59 19.81
C GLU A 14 2.53 16.35 19.44
N ARG A 15 2.45 16.97 18.26
CA ARG A 15 1.34 17.88 17.88
C ARG A 15 -0.01 17.20 17.60
N GLY A 16 -0.11 15.87 17.75
CA GLY A 16 -1.36 15.13 17.54
C GLY A 16 -1.44 13.82 18.33
N LYS A 17 -0.51 13.60 19.26
CA LYS A 17 -0.40 12.34 19.98
C LYS A 17 -1.33 12.37 21.19
N LEU A 18 -2.30 11.48 21.19
CA LEU A 18 -3.32 11.44 22.23
C LEU A 18 -2.72 10.84 23.50
N THR A 19 -2.70 11.61 24.60
CA THR A 19 -2.17 11.14 25.88
C THR A 19 -3.22 10.35 26.66
N ALA A 20 -2.79 9.50 27.60
CA ALA A 20 -3.70 8.72 28.43
C ALA A 20 -4.69 9.61 29.21
N GLU A 21 -4.25 10.77 29.67
CA GLU A 21 -5.10 11.74 30.37
C GLU A 21 -6.20 12.31 29.46
N GLN A 22 -5.86 12.59 28.20
CA GLN A 22 -6.83 13.04 27.20
C GLN A 22 -7.81 11.92 26.86
N ALA A 23 -7.34 10.67 26.75
CA ALA A 23 -8.19 9.50 26.53
C ALA A 23 -9.21 9.30 27.66
N VAL A 24 -8.79 9.41 28.93
CA VAL A 24 -9.73 9.35 30.07
C VAL A 24 -10.80 10.44 29.96
N LYS A 25 -10.41 11.68 29.65
CA LYS A 25 -11.36 12.79 29.48
C LYS A 25 -12.35 12.54 28.35
N MET A 26 -11.91 11.94 27.24
CA MET A 26 -12.78 11.62 26.10
C MET A 26 -13.72 10.46 26.42
N LEU A 27 -13.21 9.37 26.97
CA LEU A 27 -14.01 8.18 27.31
C LEU A 27 -15.06 8.50 28.37
N LYS A 28 -14.73 9.36 29.34
CA LYS A 28 -15.69 9.83 30.34
C LYS A 28 -16.84 10.65 29.74
N LYS A 29 -16.61 11.40 28.66
CA LYS A 29 -17.70 12.12 27.94
C LYS A 29 -18.69 11.16 27.30
N GLU A 30 -18.20 9.99 26.88
CA GLU A 30 -19.01 8.91 26.31
C GLU A 30 -19.59 7.97 27.39
N ASN A 31 -19.57 8.38 28.66
CA ASN A 31 -20.03 7.60 29.82
C ASN A 31 -19.24 6.28 30.06
N VAL A 32 -18.00 6.20 29.57
CA VAL A 32 -17.09 5.09 29.86
C VAL A 32 -16.11 5.52 30.94
N ASP A 33 -16.27 5.00 32.14
CA ASP A 33 -15.36 5.28 33.26
C ASP A 33 -14.17 4.32 33.23
N VAL A 34 -12.97 4.87 33.10
CA VAL A 34 -11.71 4.13 33.01
C VAL A 34 -10.62 4.85 33.79
N THR A 35 -9.78 4.05 34.46
CA THR A 35 -8.59 4.56 35.13
C THR A 35 -7.53 5.02 34.13
N LEU A 36 -6.61 5.88 34.57
CA LEU A 36 -5.50 6.35 33.73
C LEU A 36 -4.67 5.20 33.14
N GLY A 37 -4.44 4.15 33.94
CA GLY A 37 -3.74 2.94 33.50
C GLY A 37 -4.49 2.19 32.41
N GLN A 38 -5.80 2.00 32.57
CA GLN A 38 -6.64 1.37 31.54
C GLN A 38 -6.67 2.17 30.25
N ALA A 39 -6.81 3.50 30.33
CA ALA A 39 -6.75 4.37 29.16
C ALA A 39 -5.40 4.26 28.44
N GLY A 40 -4.30 4.16 29.18
CA GLY A 40 -2.98 3.89 28.60
C GLY A 40 -2.92 2.56 27.85
N LEU A 41 -3.45 1.48 28.43
CA LEU A 41 -3.50 0.16 27.78
C LEU A 41 -4.35 0.18 26.51
N ILE A 42 -5.50 0.88 26.53
CA ILE A 42 -6.37 1.04 25.36
C ILE A 42 -5.62 1.75 24.23
N LEU A 43 -4.92 2.85 24.54
CA LEU A 43 -4.14 3.58 23.54
C LEU A 43 -3.02 2.74 22.95
N GLU A 44 -2.28 2.01 23.79
CA GLU A 44 -1.21 1.11 23.33
C GLU A 44 -1.75 0.00 22.42
N PHE A 45 -2.92 -0.55 22.77
CA PHE A 45 -3.57 -1.55 21.93
C PHE A 45 -3.96 -0.99 20.56
N LEU A 46 -4.62 0.18 20.52
CA LEU A 46 -4.99 0.84 19.26
C LEU A 46 -3.78 1.16 18.39
N ARG A 47 -2.66 1.56 19.01
CA ARG A 47 -1.41 1.84 18.31
C ARG A 47 -0.82 0.60 17.66
N LYS A 48 -0.86 -0.54 18.36
CA LYS A 48 -0.46 -1.84 17.80
C LYS A 48 -1.33 -2.24 16.61
N LEU A 49 -2.65 -2.05 16.70
CA LEU A 49 -3.57 -2.32 15.59
C LEU A 49 -3.29 -1.45 14.37
N ALA A 50 -3.06 -0.15 14.59
CA ALA A 50 -2.71 0.78 13.52
C ALA A 50 -1.39 0.36 12.84
N ASN A 51 -0.35 0.08 13.62
CA ASN A 51 0.94 -0.38 13.10
C ASN A 51 0.79 -1.66 12.29
N LEU A 52 0.05 -2.65 12.80
CA LEU A 52 -0.18 -3.91 12.09
C LEU A 52 -0.87 -3.67 10.73
N THR A 53 -1.88 -2.81 10.71
CA THR A 53 -2.64 -2.47 9.50
C THR A 53 -1.75 -1.75 8.48
N ILE A 54 -0.96 -0.78 8.94
CA ILE A 54 -0.02 -0.03 8.08
C ILE A 54 1.06 -0.95 7.53
N SER A 55 1.68 -1.78 8.37
CA SER A 55 2.70 -2.75 7.94
C SER A 55 2.15 -3.71 6.89
N ASN A 56 0.95 -4.25 7.09
CA ASN A 56 0.31 -5.12 6.12
C ASN A 56 0.06 -4.40 4.78
N TYR A 57 -0.40 -3.15 4.83
CA TYR A 57 -0.65 -2.36 3.63
C TYR A 57 0.63 -2.02 2.86
N LEU A 58 1.71 -1.66 3.56
CA LEU A 58 2.99 -1.34 2.95
C LEU A 58 3.64 -2.59 2.34
N ASN A 59 3.65 -3.72 3.06
CA ASN A 59 4.21 -4.98 2.56
C ASN A 59 3.49 -5.47 1.28
N GLN A 60 2.17 -5.25 1.16
CA GLN A 60 1.43 -5.58 -0.07
C GLN A 60 1.79 -4.70 -1.27
N LYS A 61 2.35 -3.49 -1.06
CA LYS A 61 2.82 -2.64 -2.17
C LYS A 61 4.14 -3.13 -2.71
N ASP A 62 5.04 -3.55 -1.82
CA ASP A 62 6.34 -4.10 -2.19
C ASP A 62 6.16 -5.41 -3.00
N GLU A 63 5.14 -6.21 -2.68
CA GLU A 63 4.82 -7.45 -3.42
C GLU A 63 4.24 -7.18 -4.83
N LYS A 64 3.54 -6.05 -5.02
CA LYS A 64 3.03 -5.65 -6.34
C LYS A 64 4.11 -5.12 -7.27
N ASP A 65 5.16 -4.52 -6.72
CA ASP A 65 6.38 -4.12 -7.45
C ASP A 65 7.34 -5.30 -7.65
N SER A 66 7.32 -6.29 -6.76
CA SER A 66 8.06 -7.55 -6.95
C SER A 66 7.30 -8.59 -7.75
N ARG A 67 6.20 -8.24 -8.44
CA ARG A 67 5.67 -9.08 -9.53
C ARG A 67 6.80 -9.22 -10.54
N SER A 68 7.58 -10.27 -10.37
CA SER A 68 8.61 -10.70 -11.28
C SER A 68 8.02 -10.58 -12.67
N ILE A 69 8.65 -9.75 -13.49
CA ILE A 69 8.40 -9.73 -14.93
C ILE A 69 8.50 -11.21 -15.32
N CYS A 70 7.37 -11.83 -15.62
CA CYS A 70 7.33 -13.19 -16.10
C CYS A 70 8.23 -13.17 -17.33
N GLN A 71 9.44 -13.70 -17.20
CA GLN A 71 10.31 -13.93 -18.34
C GLN A 71 9.62 -15.02 -19.13
N SER A 72 8.73 -14.59 -20.02
CA SER A 72 8.15 -15.46 -21.01
C SER A 72 9.32 -16.04 -21.80
N LYS A 73 9.49 -17.35 -21.68
CA LYS A 73 10.53 -18.12 -22.39
C LYS A 73 10.26 -18.22 -23.90
N TYR A 74 9.54 -17.26 -24.46
CA TYR A 74 9.23 -17.15 -25.88
C TYR A 74 9.97 -15.92 -26.38
N GLY A 75 11.27 -16.11 -26.67
CA GLY A 75 12.08 -15.10 -27.33
C GLY A 75 11.37 -14.64 -28.60
N ARG A 76 11.19 -13.33 -28.76
CA ARG A 76 10.87 -12.75 -30.07
C ARG A 76 12.10 -12.90 -30.95
N THR A 77 12.23 -14.05 -31.60
CA THR A 77 12.98 -14.17 -32.85
C THR A 77 12.02 -13.86 -34.00
N GLY A 78 12.51 -13.07 -34.95
CA GLY A 78 11.71 -12.32 -35.91
C GLY A 78 10.78 -13.15 -36.80
N GLY A 79 9.83 -12.45 -37.40
CA GLY A 79 8.95 -13.00 -38.44
C GLY A 79 7.96 -11.95 -38.88
N GLN A 80 8.08 -11.52 -40.13
CA GLN A 80 7.28 -10.51 -40.80
C GLN A 80 5.77 -10.76 -40.59
N GLY A 81 5.02 -9.67 -40.35
CA GLY A 81 3.56 -9.70 -40.34
C GLY A 81 3.02 -10.08 -41.71
N ILE A 82 2.82 -11.38 -41.96
CA ILE A 82 2.06 -11.87 -43.10
C ILE A 82 0.60 -11.86 -42.65
N PHE A 83 -0.07 -10.73 -42.82
CA PHE A 83 -1.51 -10.72 -42.94
C PHE A 83 -1.88 -11.62 -44.13
N PRO A 84 -2.66 -12.71 -43.97
CA PRO A 84 -3.19 -13.38 -45.14
C PRO A 84 -4.22 -12.44 -45.77
N LYS A 85 -3.85 -11.82 -46.91
CA LYS A 85 -4.80 -11.06 -47.74
C LYS A 85 -5.90 -12.04 -48.17
N LYS A 86 -7.09 -11.91 -47.56
CA LYS A 86 -8.29 -12.65 -47.97
C LYS A 86 -8.60 -12.30 -49.44
N SER A 87 -8.37 -13.26 -50.32
CA SER A 87 -8.72 -13.20 -51.74
C SER A 87 -10.24 -13.32 -51.88
N ARG A 88 -10.93 -12.21 -52.19
CA ARG A 88 -12.30 -12.29 -52.73
C ARG A 88 -12.21 -12.88 -54.13
N ARG A 89 -12.42 -14.19 -54.26
CA ARG A 89 -12.64 -14.84 -55.56
C ARG A 89 -14.14 -15.08 -55.75
N ASN A 90 -14.58 -14.68 -56.92
CA ASN A 90 -15.96 -14.48 -57.33
C ASN A 90 -16.65 -15.83 -57.54
N ALA A 91 -17.89 -15.97 -57.06
CA ALA A 91 -18.75 -17.10 -57.37
C ALA A 91 -19.11 -17.07 -58.87
N ARG A 92 -18.60 -18.04 -59.63
CA ARG A 92 -19.11 -18.34 -60.98
C ARG A 92 -20.13 -19.48 -60.87
N LYS A 93 -21.29 -19.24 -61.48
CA LYS A 93 -22.43 -20.15 -61.63
C LYS A 93 -22.10 -21.27 -62.62
N VAL A 94 -22.47 -22.52 -62.30
CA VAL A 94 -22.90 -23.66 -63.17
C VAL A 94 -23.48 -24.71 -62.18
N LEU A 95 -24.58 -25.44 -62.37
CA LEU A 95 -25.40 -25.83 -63.52
C LEU A 95 -26.85 -25.33 -63.37
#